data_AF-A0A1F2YPJ4-F1
#
_entry.id   AF-A0A1F2YPJ4-F1
#
_cell.length_a   1.000
_cell.length_b   1.000
_cell.length_c   1.000
_cell.angle_alpha   90.00
_cell.angle_beta   90.00
_cell.angle_gamma   90.00
#
_symmetry.space_group_name_H-M   'P 1'
#
loop_
_entity.id
_entity.type
_entity.pdbx_description
1 polymer ?
#
loop_
_entity_poly.entity_id
_entity_poly.type
_entity_poly.pdbx_seq_one_letter_code
_entity_poly.pdbx_strand_id
1 'polypeptide(L)'
;MPKINVRYTVASKEQRDQRRNYYHDVVRKQFASHLATHHAEKLRILGIPEEQITIMRDRGEGPEGYNIHHKIPLHAGGTNDFSNLILMRADLHCHLHRFVDAKILGLKVGKSRDVVLPFLEGEVCFMQPWKQPGWNPNAPLPVPPSSCWG
;
A
#
# COMPACT_ATOMS: atom_id res chain seq x y z
N MET A 1 9.62 -10.00 9.13
CA MET A 1 8.80 -8.77 9.16
C MET A 1 8.27 -8.59 10.58
N PRO A 2 8.36 -7.37 11.15
CA PRO A 2 7.73 -7.09 12.44
C PRO A 2 6.20 -7.29 12.34
N LYS A 3 5.57 -7.48 13.49
CA LYS A 3 4.12 -7.76 13.60
C LYS A 3 3.50 -6.81 14.61
N ILE A 4 2.23 -6.47 14.37
CA ILE A 4 1.44 -5.62 15.26
C ILE A 4 0.13 -6.32 15.62
N ASN A 5 -0.30 -6.18 16.87
CA ASN A 5 -1.61 -6.61 17.35
C ASN A 5 -2.58 -5.44 17.22
N VAL A 6 -3.67 -5.63 16.48
CA VAL A 6 -4.66 -4.58 16.26
C VAL A 6 -6.07 -5.11 16.46
N ARG A 7 -6.96 -4.25 16.95
CA ARG A 7 -8.39 -4.54 17.06
C ARG A 7 -9.10 -4.13 15.77
N TYR A 8 -9.45 -5.11 14.95
CA TYR A 8 -10.12 -4.88 13.67
C TYR A 8 -11.63 -4.81 13.86
N THR A 9 -12.27 -3.73 13.40
CA THR A 9 -13.72 -3.51 13.48
C THR A 9 -14.29 -3.15 12.10
N VAL A 10 -15.31 -3.91 11.68
CA VAL A 10 -15.96 -3.69 10.39
C VAL A 10 -16.93 -2.51 10.51
N ALA A 11 -16.59 -1.39 9.88
CA ALA A 11 -17.40 -0.17 9.84
C ALA A 11 -18.63 -0.35 8.93
N SER A 12 -19.59 0.58 9.01
CA SER A 12 -20.76 0.59 8.12
C SER A 12 -20.36 0.76 6.66
N LYS A 13 -21.25 0.43 5.72
CA LYS A 13 -20.99 0.63 4.28
C LYS A 13 -20.73 2.10 3.96
N GLU A 14 -21.60 2.99 4.44
CA GLU A 14 -21.49 4.43 4.23
C GLU A 14 -20.15 5.00 4.73
N GLN A 15 -19.73 4.63 5.94
CA GLN A 15 -18.44 5.05 6.49
C GLN A 15 -17.27 4.54 5.65
N ARG A 16 -17.36 3.33 5.09
CA ARG A 16 -16.32 2.79 4.20
C ARG A 16 -16.25 3.55 2.88
N ASP A 17 -17.40 3.88 2.29
CA ASP A 17 -17.48 4.56 1.00
C ASP A 17 -16.95 6.00 1.12
N GLN A 18 -17.33 6.73 2.18
CA GLN A 18 -16.81 8.08 2.47
C GLN A 18 -15.28 8.07 2.64
N ARG A 19 -14.75 7.13 3.43
CA ARG A 19 -13.31 6.98 3.65
C ARG A 19 -12.57 6.64 2.36
N ARG A 20 -13.14 5.77 1.52
CA ARG A 20 -12.59 5.36 0.23
C ARG A 20 -12.47 6.55 -0.71
N ASN A 21 -13.54 7.31 -0.90
CA ASN A 21 -13.54 8.43 -1.84
C ASN A 21 -12.52 9.48 -1.42
N TYR A 22 -12.53 9.89 -0.14
CA TYR A 22 -11.55 10.85 0.38
C TYR A 22 -10.10 10.35 0.21
N TYR A 23 -9.85 9.07 0.47
CA TYR A 23 -8.54 8.48 0.26
C TYR A 23 -8.10 8.53 -1.21
N HIS A 24 -8.93 8.05 -2.14
CA HIS A 24 -8.60 7.96 -3.56
C HIS A 24 -8.41 9.32 -4.22
N ASP A 25 -9.27 10.28 -3.88
CA ASP A 25 -9.32 11.58 -4.55
C ASP A 25 -8.30 12.57 -4.01
N VAL A 26 -7.97 12.46 -2.71
CA VAL A 26 -7.14 13.45 -2.02
C VAL A 26 -5.86 12.82 -1.50
N VAL A 27 -5.97 11.94 -0.51
CA VAL A 27 -4.82 11.47 0.29
C VAL A 27 -3.80 10.74 -0.56
N ARG A 28 -4.26 9.83 -1.42
CA ARG A 28 -3.40 9.03 -2.30
C ARG A 28 -2.58 9.92 -3.23
N LYS A 29 -3.22 10.97 -3.79
CA LYS A 29 -2.56 11.89 -4.70
C LYS A 29 -1.51 12.75 -4.00
N GLN A 30 -1.87 13.26 -2.83
CA GLN A 30 -0.94 14.05 -2.02
C GLN A 30 0.26 13.22 -1.57
N PHE A 31 0.04 11.96 -1.17
CA PHE A 31 1.14 11.08 -0.76
C PHE A 31 2.05 10.71 -1.94
N ALA A 32 1.50 10.43 -3.13
CA ALA A 32 2.31 10.20 -4.33
C ALA A 32 3.20 11.41 -4.67
N SER A 33 2.64 12.62 -4.64
CA SER A 33 3.41 13.85 -4.87
C SER A 33 4.47 14.09 -3.80
N HIS A 34 4.14 13.82 -2.53
CA HIS A 34 5.07 13.88 -1.41
C HIS A 34 6.26 12.93 -1.60
N LEU A 35 6.02 11.67 -1.98
CA LEU A 35 7.09 10.71 -2.25
C LEU A 35 8.01 11.17 -3.38
N ALA A 36 7.45 11.70 -4.47
CA ALA A 36 8.25 12.19 -5.59
C ALA A 36 9.05 13.46 -5.25
N THR A 37 8.55 14.27 -4.31
CA THR A 37 9.22 15.51 -3.87
C THR A 37 10.33 15.24 -2.85
N HIS A 38 10.08 14.36 -1.87
CA HIS A 38 10.96 14.18 -0.71
C HIS A 38 11.73 12.85 -0.71
N HIS A 39 11.33 11.90 -1.55
CA HIS A 39 11.90 10.55 -1.59
C HIS A 39 12.24 10.09 -3.01
N ALA A 40 12.46 11.01 -3.95
CA ALA A 40 12.79 10.71 -5.34
C ALA A 40 13.95 9.69 -5.50
N GLU A 41 15.01 9.81 -4.69
CA GLU A 41 16.14 8.88 -4.73
C GLU A 41 15.71 7.44 -4.41
N LYS A 42 14.83 7.25 -3.42
CA LYS A 42 14.28 5.93 -3.08
C LYS A 42 13.46 5.35 -4.23
N LEU A 43 12.70 6.19 -4.94
CA LEU A 43 11.94 5.77 -6.12
C LEU A 43 12.86 5.36 -7.27
N ARG A 44 13.96 6.10 -7.51
CA ARG A 44 14.99 5.73 -8.49
C ARG A 44 15.66 4.40 -8.15
N ILE A 45 15.97 4.17 -6.87
CA ILE A 45 16.53 2.88 -6.40
C ILE A 45 15.56 1.72 -6.64
N LEU A 46 14.24 1.97 -6.59
CA LEU A 46 13.23 0.98 -6.95
C LEU A 46 13.12 0.73 -8.46
N GLY A 47 13.82 1.50 -9.29
CA GLY A 47 13.76 1.39 -10.75
C GLY A 47 12.57 2.15 -11.37
N ILE A 48 11.93 3.06 -10.64
CA ILE A 48 10.83 3.86 -11.17
C ILE A 48 11.42 4.91 -12.14
N PRO A 49 10.96 4.98 -13.41
CA PRO A 49 11.48 5.94 -14.38
C PRO A 49 11.23 7.39 -13.98
N GLU A 50 12.14 8.30 -14.36
CA GLU A 50 12.04 9.73 -14.02
C GLU A 50 10.76 10.39 -14.56
N GLU A 51 10.26 9.91 -15.70
CA GLU A 51 8.96 10.34 -16.25
C GLU A 51 7.82 10.03 -15.27
N GLN A 52 7.78 8.82 -14.71
CA GLN A 52 6.76 8.46 -13.71
C GLN A 52 6.96 9.23 -12.40
N ILE A 53 8.19 9.48 -11.96
CA ILE A 53 8.46 10.33 -10.79
C ILE A 53 7.92 11.75 -11.02
N THR A 54 8.09 12.28 -12.23
CA THR A 54 7.53 13.60 -12.61
C THR A 54 6.00 13.58 -12.59
N ILE A 55 5.37 12.56 -13.16
CA ILE A 55 3.91 12.39 -13.11
C ILE A 55 3.40 12.28 -11.67
N MET A 56 4.08 11.51 -10.82
CA MET A 56 3.77 11.41 -9.39
C MET A 56 3.82 12.78 -8.71
N ARG A 57 4.90 13.54 -8.95
CA ARG A 57 5.10 14.88 -8.36
C ARG A 57 3.99 15.85 -8.79
N ASP A 58 3.72 15.92 -10.09
CA ASP A 58 2.93 16.99 -10.68
C ASP A 58 1.43 16.68 -10.72
N ARG A 59 1.05 15.39 -10.79
CA ARG A 59 -0.35 14.94 -10.89
C ARG A 59 -0.82 14.07 -9.71
N GLY A 60 0.10 13.62 -8.85
CA GLY A 60 -0.23 12.72 -7.75
C GLY A 60 -0.66 11.32 -8.21
N GLU A 61 -0.34 10.92 -9.44
CA GLU A 61 -0.65 9.57 -9.92
C GLU A 61 0.41 8.59 -9.40
N GLY A 62 0.02 7.36 -9.07
CA GLY A 62 0.98 6.35 -8.60
C GLY A 62 1.79 5.77 -9.77
N PRO A 63 3.03 5.30 -9.52
CA PRO A 63 3.84 4.69 -10.57
C PRO A 63 3.30 3.30 -10.92
N GLU A 64 3.49 2.90 -12.17
CA GLU A 64 3.06 1.61 -12.70
C GLU A 64 3.69 0.45 -11.92
N GLY A 65 2.89 -0.56 -11.57
CA GLY A 65 3.34 -1.73 -10.81
C GLY A 65 3.42 -1.50 -9.29
N TYR A 66 3.06 -0.31 -8.80
CA TYR A 66 3.03 0.03 -7.37
C TYR A 66 1.66 0.52 -6.92
N ASN A 67 1.38 0.32 -5.64
CA ASN A 67 0.21 0.82 -4.94
C ASN A 67 0.62 1.49 -3.63
N ILE A 68 -0.16 2.47 -3.21
CA ILE A 68 -0.07 3.05 -1.86
C ILE A 68 -0.96 2.22 -0.94
N HIS A 69 -0.41 1.77 0.18
CA HIS A 69 -1.06 0.90 1.14
C HIS A 69 -1.10 1.53 2.53
N HIS A 70 -2.17 1.28 3.28
CA HIS A 70 -2.23 1.59 4.70
C HIS A 70 -1.52 0.51 5.51
N LYS A 71 -0.48 0.87 6.28
CA LYS A 71 0.26 -0.05 7.16
C LYS A 71 -0.67 -0.67 8.22
N ILE A 72 -1.54 0.15 8.79
CA ILE A 72 -2.65 -0.26 9.65
C ILE A 72 -3.94 0.01 8.88
N PRO A 73 -4.77 -1.02 8.62
CA PRO A 73 -6.04 -0.84 7.93
C PRO A 73 -6.96 0.16 8.66
N LEU A 74 -7.76 0.92 7.92
CA LEU A 74 -8.74 1.88 8.49
C LEU A 74 -9.76 1.19 9.43
N HIS A 75 -10.02 -0.09 9.20
CA HIS A 75 -10.86 -0.93 10.05
C HIS A 75 -10.20 -1.30 11.39
N ALA A 76 -8.87 -1.28 11.44
CA ALA A 76 -8.07 -1.54 12.63
C ALA A 76 -7.61 -0.26 13.34
N GLY A 77 -8.26 0.88 13.04
CA GLY A 77 -7.93 2.17 13.65
C GLY A 77 -6.80 2.94 12.93
N GLY A 78 -6.34 2.46 11.78
CA GLY A 78 -5.41 3.22 10.95
C GLY A 78 -6.03 4.51 10.42
N THR A 79 -5.17 5.50 10.15
CA THR A 79 -5.54 6.82 9.66
C THR A 79 -5.02 7.06 8.24
N ASN A 80 -5.40 8.19 7.65
CA ASN A 80 -4.88 8.66 6.37
C ASN A 80 -3.59 9.48 6.50
N ASP A 81 -2.98 9.51 7.69
CA ASP A 81 -1.70 10.17 7.90
C ASP A 81 -0.60 9.48 7.08
N PHE A 82 0.31 10.26 6.51
CA PHE A 82 1.40 9.72 5.68
C PHE A 82 2.27 8.72 6.42
N SER A 83 2.42 8.87 7.75
CA SER A 83 3.12 7.91 8.60
C SER A 83 2.47 6.52 8.57
N ASN A 84 1.17 6.42 8.28
CA ASN A 84 0.43 5.15 8.12
C ASN A 84 0.38 4.68 6.65
N LEU A 85 1.00 5.39 5.70
CA LEU A 85 1.02 5.02 4.29
C LEU A 85 2.39 4.49 3.86
N ILE A 86 2.38 3.61 2.86
CA ILE A 86 3.60 3.07 2.26
C ILE A 86 3.38 2.78 0.78
N LEU A 87 4.32 3.20 -0.08
CA LEU A 87 4.38 2.75 -1.47
C LEU A 87 4.97 1.35 -1.53
N MET A 88 4.26 0.42 -2.16
CA MET A 88 4.70 -0.95 -2.28
C MET A 88 4.31 -1.54 -3.63
N ARG A 89 4.99 -2.60 -4.04
CA ARG A 89 4.68 -3.28 -5.29
C ARG A 89 3.28 -3.92 -5.26
N ALA A 90 2.58 -3.87 -6.38
CA ALA A 90 1.19 -4.28 -6.48
C ALA A 90 0.95 -5.79 -6.23
N ASP A 91 1.92 -6.65 -6.53
CA ASP A 91 1.88 -8.08 -6.19
C ASP A 91 1.97 -8.35 -4.67
N LEU A 92 2.85 -7.63 -3.99
CA LEU A 92 3.03 -7.70 -2.54
C LEU A 92 1.81 -7.09 -1.84
N HIS A 93 1.28 -5.99 -2.36
CA HIS A 93 0.02 -5.39 -1.94
C HIS A 93 -1.12 -6.42 -1.97
N CYS A 94 -1.24 -7.15 -3.08
CA CYS A 94 -2.22 -8.22 -3.25
C CYS A 94 -2.04 -9.37 -2.25
N HIS A 95 -0.81 -9.83 -2.04
CA HIS A 95 -0.53 -10.87 -1.05
C HIS A 95 -0.88 -10.42 0.37
N LEU A 96 -0.60 -9.16 0.70
CA LEU A 96 -0.90 -8.59 2.00
C LEU A 96 -2.41 -8.52 2.26
N HIS A 97 -3.19 -8.04 1.28
CA HIS A 97 -4.66 -8.06 1.38
C HIS A 97 -5.21 -9.48 1.57
N ARG A 98 -4.77 -10.45 0.78
CA ARG A 98 -5.19 -11.86 0.94
C ARG A 98 -4.87 -12.42 2.33
N PHE A 99 -3.70 -12.08 2.87
CA PHE A 99 -3.32 -12.48 4.23
C PHE A 99 -4.27 -11.86 5.26
N VAL A 100 -4.56 -10.57 5.17
CA VAL A 100 -5.47 -9.85 6.08
C VAL A 100 -6.89 -10.40 5.96
N ASP A 101 -7.40 -10.55 4.75
CA ASP A 101 -8.75 -11.04 4.45
C ASP A 101 -9.01 -12.42 5.07
N ALA A 102 -8.02 -13.32 4.98
CA ALA A 102 -8.10 -14.64 5.61
C ALA A 102 -8.24 -14.56 7.15
N LYS A 103 -7.65 -13.55 7.80
CA LYS A 103 -7.74 -13.36 9.27
C LYS A 103 -9.07 -12.77 9.72
N ILE A 104 -9.70 -11.96 8.87
CA ILE A 104 -10.97 -11.30 9.17
C ILE A 104 -12.19 -12.00 8.56
N LEU A 105 -11.98 -13.14 7.90
CA LEU A 105 -13.05 -13.93 7.30
C LEU A 105 -14.17 -14.22 8.31
N GLY A 106 -15.41 -14.00 7.88
CA GLY A 106 -16.63 -14.19 8.67
C GLY A 106 -16.93 -13.08 9.68
N LEU A 107 -16.11 -12.02 9.78
CA LEU A 107 -16.38 -10.90 10.67
C LEU A 107 -17.51 -10.02 10.10
N LYS A 108 -18.62 -9.90 10.86
CA LYS A 108 -19.80 -9.12 10.47
C LYS A 108 -19.61 -7.62 10.79
N VAL A 109 -20.38 -6.76 10.11
CA VAL A 109 -20.44 -5.32 10.38
C VAL A 109 -20.73 -5.06 11.87
N GLY A 110 -20.00 -4.13 12.47
CA GLY A 110 -20.11 -3.76 13.89
C GLY A 110 -19.45 -4.74 14.85
N LYS A 111 -18.85 -5.85 14.37
CA LYS A 111 -18.09 -6.79 15.21
C LYS A 111 -16.60 -6.50 15.14
N SER A 112 -15.91 -6.84 16.22
CA SER A 112 -14.46 -6.67 16.36
C SER A 112 -13.76 -8.02 16.53
N ARG A 113 -12.51 -8.11 16.08
CA ARG A 113 -11.59 -9.23 16.32
C ARG A 113 -10.18 -8.69 16.48
N ASP A 114 -9.45 -9.19 17.48
CA ASP A 114 -8.02 -8.90 17.60
C ASP A 114 -7.26 -9.78 16.61
N VAL A 115 -6.42 -9.16 15.78
CA VAL A 115 -5.66 -9.82 14.71
C VAL A 115 -4.20 -9.39 14.75
N VAL A 116 -3.33 -10.32 14.37
CA VAL A 116 -1.89 -10.07 14.23
C VAL A 116 -1.60 -9.83 12.75
N LEU A 117 -1.14 -8.62 12.42
CA LEU A 117 -0.81 -8.22 11.05
C LEU A 117 0.70 -7.98 10.89
N PRO A 118 1.27 -8.22 9.70
CA PRO A 118 2.62 -7.77 9.42
C PRO A 118 2.65 -6.23 9.40
N PHE A 119 3.73 -5.66 9.94
CA PHE A 119 3.94 -4.21 9.95
C PHE A 119 5.11 -3.88 9.02
N LEU A 120 4.95 -2.83 8.22
CA LEU A 120 5.97 -2.33 7.30
C LEU A 120 6.40 -0.94 7.72
N GLU A 121 7.70 -0.77 7.93
CA GLU A 121 8.29 0.51 8.29
C GLU A 121 8.66 1.33 7.05
N GLY A 122 8.75 2.65 7.24
CA GLY A 122 9.08 3.60 6.18
C GLY A 122 7.93 3.89 5.22
N GLU A 123 8.15 4.81 4.29
CA GLU A 123 7.14 5.26 3.31
C GLU A 123 7.31 4.61 1.94
N VAL A 124 8.46 3.95 1.72
CA VAL A 124 8.80 3.24 0.48
C VAL A 124 9.24 1.83 0.84
N CYS A 125 8.51 0.84 0.35
CA CYS A 125 8.77 -0.57 0.62
C CYS A 125 9.86 -1.11 -0.31
N PHE A 126 11.02 -1.43 0.26
CA PHE A 126 12.13 -2.09 -0.45
C PHE A 126 12.06 -3.62 -0.41
N MET A 127 10.99 -4.19 0.16
CA MET A 127 10.84 -5.65 0.16
C MET A 127 10.65 -6.13 -1.27
N GLN A 128 11.67 -6.82 -1.77
CA GLN A 128 11.61 -7.53 -3.02
C GLN A 128 11.42 -9.02 -2.72
N PRO A 129 10.27 -9.62 -3.08
CA PRO A 129 10.02 -11.05 -2.85
C PRO A 129 11.03 -11.98 -3.56
N TRP A 130 11.81 -11.44 -4.50
CA TRP A 130 12.63 -12.19 -5.45
C TRP A 130 14.13 -11.86 -5.40
N LYS A 131 14.65 -11.20 -4.36
CA LYS A 131 16.11 -11.21 -4.09
C LYS A 131 16.55 -12.60 -3.60
N GLN A 132 16.10 -13.63 -4.29
CA GLN A 132 16.63 -14.97 -4.29
C GLN A 132 17.90 -14.95 -5.16
N PRO A 133 18.81 -15.91 -5.00
CA PRO A 133 19.98 -16.03 -5.87
C PRO A 133 19.55 -16.03 -7.34
N GLY A 134 20.08 -15.12 -8.16
CA GLY A 134 19.75 -14.99 -9.59
C GLY A 134 18.92 -13.78 -10.01
N TRP A 135 18.64 -12.83 -9.10
CA TRP A 135 17.93 -11.59 -9.45
C TRP A 135 18.73 -10.69 -10.42
N ASN A 136 18.13 -10.36 -11.56
CA ASN A 136 18.64 -9.38 -12.52
C ASN A 136 17.93 -8.01 -12.30
N PRO A 137 18.65 -6.94 -11.94
CA PRO A 137 18.07 -5.61 -11.73
C PRO A 137 17.45 -5.00 -13.00
N ASN A 138 17.82 -5.50 -14.19
CA ASN A 138 17.32 -5.04 -15.47
C ASN A 138 16.19 -5.91 -16.03
N ALA A 139 15.74 -6.94 -15.30
CA ALA A 139 14.61 -7.75 -15.73
C ALA A 139 13.31 -6.94 -15.60
N PRO A 140 12.39 -7.02 -16.58
CA PRO A 140 11.08 -6.39 -16.45
C PRO A 140 10.38 -6.94 -15.21
N LEU A 141 9.74 -6.04 -14.45
CA LEU A 141 9.00 -6.42 -13.26
C LEU A 141 7.87 -7.39 -13.65
N PRO A 142 7.64 -8.48 -12.90
CA PRO A 142 6.52 -9.36 -13.19
C PRO A 142 5.21 -8.58 -13.11
N VAL A 143 4.40 -8.69 -14.16
CA VAL A 143 3.10 -8.04 -14.26
C VAL A 143 2.17 -8.65 -13.21
N PRO A 144 1.70 -7.89 -12.21
CA PRO A 144 0.75 -8.42 -11.25
C PRO A 144 -0.60 -8.70 -11.95
N PRO A 145 -1.39 -9.68 -11.46
CA PRO A 145 -2.68 -10.02 -12.08
C PRO A 145 -3.63 -8.81 -12.08
N SER A 146 -4.55 -8.76 -13.06
CA SER A 146 -5.47 -7.63 -13.26
C SER A 146 -6.22 -7.20 -11.99
N SER A 147 -6.52 -8.14 -11.10
CA SER A 147 -7.15 -7.90 -9.78
C SER A 147 -6.30 -7.09 -8.78
N CYS A 148 -5.05 -6.78 -9.11
CA CYS A 148 -4.09 -6.07 -8.26
C CYS A 148 -3.86 -4.61 -8.66
N TRP A 149 -4.43 -4.21 -9.80
CA TRP A 149 -4.48 -2.84 -10.26
C TRP A 149 -5.78 -2.26 -9.70
N GLY A 150 -5.66 -1.53 -8.59
CA GLY A 150 -6.80 -0.94 -7.89
C GLY A 150 -7.47 0.16 -8.69
#